data_AF-A0A1I2V331-F1
#
_entry.id   AF-A0A1I2V331-F1
#
_cell.length_a   1.000
_cell.length_b   1.000
_cell.length_c   1.000
_cell.angle_alpha   90.00
_cell.angle_beta   90.00
_cell.angle_gamma   90.00
#
_symmetry.space_group_name_H-M   'P 1'
#
loop_
_entity.id
_entity.type
_entity.pdbx_description
1 polymer ?
#
loop_
_entity_poly.entity_id
_entity_poly.type
_entity_poly.pdbx_seq_one_letter_code
_entity_poly.pdbx_strand_id
1 'polypeptide(L)'
;MPQYAVPTEPGLAPVISLGAAQKHHRGQVQSQQGSTVILRSSNLQADREVHRHIGINADLHLNDLHRVIDTCFELPGAGEGEDSEPWYFSQPGKDNSESEQLDRTRRIRDYLGEPGQQLLYHWGLWRITIETIDSYPRDAGTPQALCVGGSGGFDDADFNPSIINARLTGKDTIRRVLSHAVPNIRRIIERTRLFDFVALLQAIDLSRDVSLTPEAEKICRQLPLETEPRRIDAFWSTILGLSCLSGDELGDEVTETTMAALGWGCPQGGKLAGPAIRELCRDSLQALSSIGAYRSDALSVVDRLDIYRRLLRGA
;
A
#
# COMPACT_ATOMS: atom_id res chain seq x y z
N MET A 1 57.56 12.44 51.29
CA MET A 1 56.95 11.30 50.60
C MET A 1 55.65 11.77 49.97
N PRO A 2 55.52 11.75 48.63
CA PRO A 2 54.34 12.26 47.95
C PRO A 2 53.20 11.23 48.01
N GLN A 3 52.01 11.72 48.37
CA GLN A 3 50.76 10.98 48.34
C GLN A 3 50.34 10.74 46.88
N TYR A 4 50.14 9.47 46.52
CA TYR A 4 49.51 9.09 45.26
C TYR A 4 48.03 9.51 45.27
N ALA A 5 47.65 10.39 44.35
CA ALA A 5 46.26 10.73 44.07
C ALA A 5 45.59 9.59 43.29
N VAL A 6 44.43 9.14 43.77
CA VAL A 6 43.55 8.19 43.09
C VAL A 6 42.84 8.92 41.94
N PRO A 7 42.76 8.36 40.71
CA PRO A 7 42.00 8.98 39.63
C PRO A 7 40.50 8.88 39.91
N THR A 8 39.80 10.01 39.86
CA THR A 8 38.33 10.10 39.79
C THR A 8 37.82 9.43 38.52
N GLU A 9 36.88 8.49 38.67
CA GLU A 9 36.17 7.87 37.54
C GLU A 9 35.43 8.94 36.70
N PRO A 10 35.48 8.85 35.36
CA PRO A 10 34.68 9.71 34.50
C PRO A 10 33.20 9.38 34.65
N GLY A 11 32.40 10.40 34.99
CA GLY A 11 30.95 10.30 35.09
C GLY A 11 30.33 9.73 33.82
N LEU A 12 29.70 8.56 33.96
CA LEU A 12 28.92 7.91 32.92
C LEU A 12 27.87 8.89 32.39
N ALA A 13 27.99 9.24 31.10
CA ALA A 13 26.92 9.89 30.37
C ALA A 13 25.64 9.05 30.51
N PRO A 14 24.45 9.66 30.72
CA PRO A 14 23.23 8.89 30.88
C PRO A 14 23.01 8.03 29.65
N VAL A 15 22.95 6.71 29.85
CA VAL A 15 22.60 5.75 28.80
C VAL A 15 21.15 6.04 28.42
N ILE A 16 20.97 6.83 27.36
CA ILE A 16 19.67 7.07 26.76
C ILE A 16 19.27 5.76 26.09
N SER A 17 18.30 5.05 26.67
CA SER A 17 17.67 3.92 26.00
C SER A 17 17.05 4.44 24.70
N LEU A 18 17.59 4.00 23.56
CA LEU A 18 17.07 4.34 22.22
C LEU A 18 15.58 4.00 22.09
N GLY A 19 15.12 2.93 22.76
CA GLY A 19 13.70 2.56 22.80
C GLY A 19 12.82 3.51 23.63
N ALA A 20 13.36 4.12 24.69
CA ALA A 20 12.63 5.12 25.49
C ALA A 20 12.63 6.50 24.80
N ALA A 21 13.76 6.89 24.19
CA ALA A 21 13.85 8.11 23.39
C ALA A 21 12.96 8.05 22.14
N GLN A 22 12.89 6.90 21.44
CA GLN A 22 11.96 6.69 20.33
C GLN A 22 10.50 6.74 20.75
N LYS A 23 10.14 6.23 21.95
CA LYS A 23 8.77 6.33 22.48
C LYS A 23 8.38 7.77 22.81
N HIS A 24 9.27 8.54 23.43
CA HIS A 24 9.01 9.96 23.73
C HIS A 24 8.99 10.85 22.49
N HIS A 25 9.88 10.59 21.51
CA HIS A 25 9.91 11.34 20.25
C HIS A 25 8.74 10.95 19.30
N ARG A 26 8.29 9.69 19.32
CA ARG A 26 7.04 9.26 18.67
C ARG A 26 5.83 9.93 19.30
N GLY A 27 5.72 9.93 20.63
CA GLY A 27 4.58 10.53 21.33
C GLY A 27 4.40 12.04 21.12
N GLN A 28 5.49 12.79 20.89
CA GLN A 28 5.41 14.25 20.64
C GLN A 28 5.30 14.63 19.15
N VAL A 29 5.73 13.78 18.21
CA VAL A 29 5.57 14.02 16.76
C VAL A 29 4.27 13.41 16.21
N GLN A 30 3.71 12.39 16.87
CA GLN A 30 2.46 11.71 16.48
C GLN A 30 1.20 12.59 16.63
N SER A 31 1.22 13.69 17.38
CA SER A 31 0.02 14.49 17.61
C SER A 31 -0.41 15.37 16.43
N GLN A 32 0.35 15.39 15.31
CA GLN A 32 0.00 16.22 14.13
C GLN A 32 -0.08 15.46 12.79
N GLN A 33 0.40 14.22 12.70
CA GLN A 33 0.23 13.41 11.49
C GLN A 33 -0.91 12.42 11.71
N GLY A 34 -1.84 12.33 10.75
CA GLY A 34 -2.92 11.35 10.81
C GLY A 34 -2.38 9.91 10.91
N SER A 35 -3.28 8.94 11.08
CA SER A 35 -2.96 7.51 11.09
C SER A 35 -3.76 6.75 10.04
N THR A 36 -3.16 5.68 9.51
CA THR A 36 -3.88 4.63 8.79
C THR A 36 -4.09 3.47 9.75
N VAL A 37 -5.35 3.11 10.00
CA VAL A 37 -5.72 1.96 10.80
C VAL A 37 -5.93 0.76 9.89
N ILE A 38 -5.45 -0.41 10.30
CA ILE A 38 -5.66 -1.68 9.61
C ILE A 38 -6.84 -2.36 10.27
N LEU A 39 -7.90 -2.55 9.51
CA LEU A 39 -9.15 -3.14 9.95
C LEU A 39 -9.25 -4.58 9.45
N ARG A 40 -9.59 -5.51 10.35
CA ARG A 40 -10.15 -6.80 9.98
C ARG A 40 -11.66 -6.67 10.04
N SER A 41 -12.31 -6.80 8.88
CA SER A 41 -13.76 -6.81 8.77
C SER A 41 -14.20 -8.22 8.42
N SER A 42 -15.10 -8.83 9.19
CA SER A 42 -15.57 -10.19 8.94
C SER A 42 -17.08 -10.34 9.08
N ASN A 43 -17.64 -11.16 8.21
CA ASN A 43 -19.01 -11.64 8.27
C ASN A 43 -18.95 -13.17 8.41
N LEU A 44 -19.41 -13.67 9.56
CA LEU A 44 -19.52 -15.10 9.84
C LEU A 44 -20.92 -15.55 9.44
N GLN A 45 -21.00 -16.40 8.43
CA GLN A 45 -22.22 -17.10 8.02
C GLN A 45 -22.17 -18.54 8.53
N ALA A 46 -23.29 -19.26 8.46
CA ALA A 46 -23.38 -20.62 9.01
C ALA A 46 -22.42 -21.62 8.34
N ASP A 47 -22.04 -21.38 7.09
CA ASP A 47 -21.26 -22.26 6.22
C ASP A 47 -19.99 -21.60 5.64
N ARG A 48 -19.85 -20.28 5.74
CA ARG A 48 -18.72 -19.53 5.17
C ARG A 48 -18.33 -18.31 6.01
N GLU A 49 -17.05 -18.00 6.04
CA GLU A 49 -16.52 -16.74 6.57
C GLU A 49 -16.04 -15.87 5.40
N VAL A 50 -16.61 -14.67 5.31
CA VAL A 50 -16.11 -13.64 4.38
C VAL A 50 -15.36 -12.61 5.21
N HIS A 51 -14.11 -12.34 4.88
CA HIS A 51 -13.32 -11.33 5.59
C HIS A 51 -12.49 -10.45 4.65
N ARG A 52 -12.17 -9.26 5.12
CA ARG A 52 -11.36 -8.25 4.44
C ARG A 52 -10.37 -7.63 5.42
N HIS A 53 -9.15 -7.41 4.96
CA HIS A 53 -8.14 -6.58 5.60
C HIS A 53 -8.08 -5.25 4.87
N ILE A 54 -8.40 -4.16 5.57
CA ILE A 54 -8.58 -2.83 4.96
C ILE A 54 -7.70 -1.84 5.69
N GLY A 55 -6.78 -1.18 4.99
CA GLY A 55 -6.11 0.01 5.50
C GLY A 55 -6.97 1.24 5.21
N ILE A 56 -7.28 2.06 6.22
CA ILE A 56 -8.09 3.27 6.05
C ILE A 56 -7.57 4.45 6.88
N ASN A 57 -7.68 5.66 6.34
CA ASN A 57 -7.39 6.89 7.06
C ASN A 57 -8.33 7.04 8.27
N ALA A 58 -7.77 7.06 9.48
CA ALA A 58 -8.55 7.17 10.70
C ALA A 58 -9.20 8.57 10.88
N ASP A 59 -8.80 9.57 10.09
CA ASP A 59 -9.45 10.89 10.05
C ASP A 59 -10.72 10.95 9.19
N LEU A 60 -11.01 9.93 8.38
CA LEU A 60 -12.28 9.85 7.64
C LEU A 60 -13.46 9.63 8.59
N HIS A 61 -14.67 9.89 8.10
CA HIS A 61 -15.89 9.71 8.88
C HIS A 61 -16.46 8.30 8.74
N LEU A 62 -17.34 7.90 9.66
CA LEU A 62 -18.05 6.62 9.57
C LEU A 62 -18.87 6.49 8.27
N ASN A 63 -19.37 7.61 7.72
CA ASN A 63 -20.00 7.61 6.40
C ASN A 63 -19.03 7.19 5.27
N ASP A 64 -17.77 7.58 5.35
CA ASP A 64 -16.74 7.15 4.40
C ASP A 64 -16.38 5.67 4.63
N LEU A 65 -16.32 5.23 5.90
CA LEU A 65 -16.13 3.82 6.23
C LEU A 65 -17.24 2.94 5.65
N HIS A 66 -18.50 3.37 5.69
CA HIS A 66 -19.61 2.66 5.05
C HIS A 66 -19.33 2.44 3.56
N ARG A 67 -18.95 3.49 2.80
CA ARG A 67 -18.63 3.39 1.37
C ARG A 67 -17.44 2.47 1.09
N VAL A 68 -16.44 2.47 1.97
CA VAL A 68 -15.28 1.58 1.87
C VAL A 68 -15.68 0.13 2.13
N ILE A 69 -16.45 -0.16 3.18
CA ILE A 69 -16.94 -1.50 3.50
C ILE A 69 -17.82 -2.03 2.37
N ASP A 70 -18.75 -1.20 1.91
CA ASP A 70 -19.60 -1.50 0.76
C ASP A 70 -18.77 -1.91 -0.48
N THR A 71 -17.78 -1.09 -0.84
CA THR A 71 -16.90 -1.39 -1.98
C THR A 71 -16.08 -2.66 -1.78
N CYS A 72 -15.56 -2.88 -0.56
CA CYS A 72 -14.71 -4.05 -0.24
C CYS A 72 -15.49 -5.36 -0.22
N PHE A 73 -16.75 -5.34 0.20
CA PHE A 73 -17.61 -6.51 0.25
C PHE A 73 -18.51 -6.64 -0.98
N GLU A 74 -18.51 -5.65 -1.86
CA GLU A 74 -19.34 -5.54 -3.07
C GLU A 74 -20.83 -5.72 -2.74
N LEU A 75 -21.33 -5.00 -1.73
CA LEU A 75 -22.70 -5.17 -1.26
C LEU A 75 -23.71 -4.68 -2.33
N PRO A 76 -24.73 -5.48 -2.68
CA PRO A 76 -25.65 -5.14 -3.76
C PRO A 76 -26.60 -4.01 -3.35
N GLY A 77 -26.69 -2.93 -4.14
CA GLY A 77 -27.69 -1.86 -3.90
C GLY A 77 -27.21 -0.66 -3.10
N ALA A 78 -25.91 -0.49 -2.89
CA ALA A 78 -25.33 0.65 -2.18
C ALA A 78 -25.23 1.96 -2.98
N GLY A 79 -26.21 2.21 -3.85
CA GLY A 79 -26.42 3.54 -4.43
C GLY A 79 -27.31 4.37 -3.52
N GLU A 80 -27.08 5.69 -3.43
CA GLU A 80 -28.07 6.59 -2.81
C GLU A 80 -29.36 6.56 -3.67
N GLY A 81 -30.39 5.83 -3.20
CA GLY A 81 -31.66 5.62 -3.90
C GLY A 81 -32.71 4.96 -3.00
N GLU A 82 -33.99 5.01 -3.40
CA GLU A 82 -35.13 4.48 -2.62
C GLU A 82 -35.06 2.97 -2.37
N ASP A 83 -34.28 2.22 -3.16
CA ASP A 83 -34.07 0.77 -3.03
C ASP A 83 -32.78 0.38 -2.26
N SER A 84 -32.12 1.34 -1.61
CA SER A 84 -30.89 1.07 -0.85
C SER A 84 -31.16 0.48 0.53
N GLU A 85 -30.45 -0.60 0.86
CA GLU A 85 -30.58 -1.26 2.16
C GLU A 85 -30.17 -0.31 3.31
N PRO A 86 -30.93 -0.27 4.42
CA PRO A 86 -30.59 0.57 5.56
C PRO A 86 -29.28 0.09 6.20
N TRP A 87 -28.48 1.05 6.65
CA TRP A 87 -27.20 0.76 7.28
C TRP A 87 -26.91 1.66 8.49
N TYR A 88 -26.15 1.14 9.44
CA TYR A 88 -25.69 1.90 10.60
C TYR A 88 -24.49 1.22 11.27
N PHE A 89 -23.83 1.95 12.17
CA PHE A 89 -22.80 1.41 13.06
C PHE A 89 -23.30 1.38 14.49
N SER A 90 -22.85 0.41 15.26
CA SER A 90 -23.08 0.32 16.71
C SER A 90 -21.83 -0.24 17.40
N GLN A 91 -21.69 0.00 18.71
CA GLN A 91 -20.66 -0.67 19.50
C GLN A 91 -21.12 -2.10 19.83
N PRO A 92 -20.19 -3.07 20.00
CA PRO A 92 -20.53 -4.40 20.47
C PRO A 92 -21.33 -4.36 21.78
N GLY A 93 -22.41 -5.15 21.85
CA GLY A 93 -23.30 -5.21 23.01
C GLY A 93 -24.36 -4.11 23.10
N LYS A 94 -24.41 -3.22 22.11
CA LYS A 94 -25.42 -2.13 22.00
C LYS A 94 -26.25 -2.21 20.72
N ASP A 95 -26.32 -3.38 20.10
CA ASP A 95 -26.94 -3.62 18.78
C ASP A 95 -28.47 -3.77 18.81
N ASN A 96 -29.11 -3.69 19.98
CA ASN A 96 -30.53 -4.02 20.17
C ASN A 96 -31.48 -2.81 20.21
N SER A 97 -31.01 -1.58 19.94
CA SER A 97 -31.88 -0.39 19.92
C SER A 97 -31.43 0.67 18.94
N GLU A 98 -32.37 1.28 18.21
CA GLU A 98 -32.10 2.40 17.27
C GLU A 98 -31.41 3.60 17.94
N SER A 99 -31.60 3.80 19.25
CA SER A 99 -30.95 4.87 20.01
C SER A 99 -29.43 4.71 20.19
N GLU A 100 -28.88 3.54 19.85
CA GLU A 100 -27.45 3.21 19.99
C GLU A 100 -26.71 3.25 18.64
N GLN A 101 -27.38 3.70 17.58
CA GLN A 101 -26.76 3.98 16.29
C GLN A 101 -25.75 5.13 16.43
N LEU A 102 -24.55 4.90 15.93
CA LEU A 102 -23.49 5.91 15.95
C LEU A 102 -23.75 7.01 14.92
N ASP A 103 -23.45 8.25 15.30
CA ASP A 103 -23.47 9.40 14.41
C ASP A 103 -22.44 9.22 13.27
N ARG A 104 -22.94 9.17 12.04
CA ARG A 104 -22.17 8.89 10.81
C ARG A 104 -21.12 9.96 10.50
N THR A 105 -21.25 11.15 11.10
CA THR A 105 -20.30 12.27 10.94
C THR A 105 -19.13 12.21 11.93
N ARG A 106 -19.09 11.20 12.81
CA ARG A 106 -17.95 10.96 13.70
C ARG A 106 -16.78 10.34 12.95
N ARG A 107 -15.57 10.57 13.45
CA ARG A 107 -14.35 10.06 12.82
C ARG A 107 -14.12 8.60 13.17
N ILE A 108 -13.50 7.87 12.26
CA ILE A 108 -13.13 6.47 12.46
C ILE A 108 -12.25 6.33 13.70
N ARG A 109 -11.27 7.22 13.91
CA ARG A 109 -10.37 7.19 15.09
C ARG A 109 -11.08 7.25 16.43
N ASP A 110 -12.29 7.80 16.49
CA ASP A 110 -13.04 7.93 17.73
C ASP A 110 -13.48 6.54 18.26
N TYR A 111 -13.53 5.55 17.37
CA TYR A 111 -14.02 4.20 17.67
C TYR A 111 -13.08 3.05 17.27
N LEU A 112 -12.20 3.28 16.30
CA LEU A 112 -11.32 2.29 15.66
C LEU A 112 -9.88 2.83 15.52
N GLY A 113 -9.46 3.72 16.43
CA GLY A 113 -8.14 4.35 16.38
C GLY A 113 -7.01 3.44 16.90
N GLU A 114 -7.34 2.54 17.82
CA GLU A 114 -6.38 1.70 18.54
C GLU A 114 -6.65 0.19 18.32
N PRO A 115 -5.59 -0.65 18.29
CA PRO A 115 -5.74 -2.09 18.16
C PRO A 115 -6.67 -2.70 19.22
N GLY A 116 -7.51 -3.65 18.80
CA GLY A 116 -8.53 -4.33 19.61
C GLY A 116 -9.85 -3.57 19.74
N GLN A 117 -9.94 -2.32 19.29
CA GLN A 117 -11.22 -1.61 19.23
C GLN A 117 -12.12 -2.16 18.12
N GLN A 118 -13.42 -2.20 18.38
CA GLN A 118 -14.40 -2.85 17.52
C GLN A 118 -15.67 -2.03 17.30
N LEU A 119 -16.23 -2.17 16.10
CA LEU A 119 -17.57 -1.74 15.73
C LEU A 119 -18.33 -2.87 15.05
N LEU A 120 -19.66 -2.80 15.14
CA LEU A 120 -20.57 -3.61 14.34
C LEU A 120 -21.16 -2.72 13.25
N TYR A 121 -20.93 -3.12 11.99
CA TYR A 121 -21.57 -2.53 10.83
C TYR A 121 -22.78 -3.37 10.43
N HIS A 122 -23.92 -2.73 10.30
CA HIS A 122 -25.18 -3.35 9.92
C HIS A 122 -25.58 -2.86 8.53
N TRP A 123 -26.03 -3.78 7.69
CA TRP A 123 -26.49 -3.51 6.33
C TRP A 123 -27.65 -4.46 5.98
N GLY A 124 -28.86 -3.93 5.93
CA GLY A 124 -30.07 -4.76 5.91
C GLY A 124 -30.08 -5.73 7.10
N LEU A 125 -30.15 -7.03 6.81
CA LEU A 125 -30.08 -8.10 7.82
C LEU A 125 -28.64 -8.59 8.10
N TRP A 126 -27.66 -8.08 7.37
CA TRP A 126 -26.26 -8.50 7.49
C TRP A 126 -25.54 -7.72 8.58
N ARG A 127 -24.66 -8.42 9.30
CA ARG A 127 -23.80 -7.84 10.33
C ARG A 127 -22.34 -8.16 10.05
N ILE A 128 -21.50 -7.13 9.98
CA ILE A 128 -20.06 -7.25 9.78
C ILE A 128 -19.37 -6.73 11.04
N THR A 129 -18.54 -7.56 11.65
CA THR A 129 -17.67 -7.14 12.75
C THR A 129 -16.45 -6.46 12.17
N ILE A 130 -16.14 -5.26 12.64
CA ILE A 130 -14.96 -4.48 12.23
C ILE A 130 -14.07 -4.32 13.45
N GLU A 131 -12.83 -4.78 13.35
CA GLU A 131 -11.84 -4.70 14.40
C GLU A 131 -10.59 -4.01 13.89
N THR A 132 -10.04 -3.10 14.67
CA THR A 132 -8.71 -2.55 14.42
C THR A 132 -7.67 -3.57 14.86
N ILE A 133 -6.83 -4.05 13.95
CA ILE A 133 -5.75 -4.98 14.27
C ILE A 133 -4.40 -4.28 14.41
N ASP A 134 -4.22 -3.14 13.75
CA ASP A 134 -2.98 -2.37 13.79
C ASP A 134 -3.20 -0.90 13.38
N SER A 135 -2.22 -0.04 13.64
CA SER A 135 -2.27 1.40 13.32
C SER A 135 -0.88 1.94 12.99
N TYR A 136 -0.76 2.60 11.85
CA TYR A 136 0.50 3.11 11.32
C TYR A 136 0.43 4.63 11.11
N PRO A 137 1.52 5.37 11.36
CA PRO A 137 1.65 6.74 10.90
C PRO A 137 1.48 6.80 9.37
N ARG A 138 0.74 7.79 8.87
CA ARG A 138 0.56 7.99 7.42
C ARG A 138 1.20 9.29 6.96
N ASP A 139 1.60 9.30 5.71
CA ASP A 139 2.02 10.49 4.98
C ASP A 139 0.95 10.91 3.94
N ALA A 140 1.28 11.92 3.14
CA ALA A 140 0.42 12.42 2.08
C ALA A 140 0.31 11.45 0.87
N GLY A 141 1.29 10.56 0.69
CA GLY A 141 1.33 9.56 -0.38
C GLY A 141 0.49 8.32 -0.07
N THR A 142 0.19 8.07 1.21
CA THR A 142 -0.61 6.93 1.64
C THR A 142 -2.06 7.04 1.14
N PRO A 143 -2.64 6.00 0.51
CA PRO A 143 -4.05 5.99 0.11
C PRO A 143 -5.02 6.32 1.25
N GLN A 144 -6.22 6.80 0.89
CA GLN A 144 -7.28 7.07 1.87
C GLN A 144 -7.92 5.76 2.37
N ALA A 145 -8.10 4.80 1.48
CA ALA A 145 -8.54 3.44 1.79
C ALA A 145 -7.91 2.46 0.78
N LEU A 146 -7.59 1.25 1.25
CA LEU A 146 -7.05 0.17 0.42
C LEU A 146 -7.48 -1.19 1.01
N CYS A 147 -8.01 -2.07 0.17
CA CYS A 147 -8.22 -3.47 0.50
C CYS A 147 -6.90 -4.23 0.30
N VAL A 148 -6.28 -4.60 1.41
CA VAL A 148 -4.95 -5.25 1.47
C VAL A 148 -5.05 -6.76 1.23
N GLY A 149 -6.19 -7.36 1.59
CA GLY A 149 -6.42 -8.79 1.41
C GLY A 149 -7.79 -9.21 1.91
N GLY A 150 -8.11 -10.50 1.76
CA GLY A 150 -9.39 -11.04 2.16
C GLY A 150 -9.67 -12.38 1.51
N SER A 151 -10.81 -12.99 1.88
CA SER A 151 -11.32 -14.21 1.26
C SER A 151 -12.84 -14.26 1.27
N GLY A 152 -13.40 -15.05 0.37
CA GLY A 152 -14.84 -15.25 0.23
C GLY A 152 -15.56 -14.08 -0.47
N GLY A 153 -16.77 -14.34 -0.96
CA GLY A 153 -17.66 -13.37 -1.59
C GLY A 153 -19.08 -13.47 -1.04
N PHE A 154 -19.87 -12.39 -1.16
CA PHE A 154 -21.27 -12.40 -0.75
C PHE A 154 -22.17 -13.17 -1.75
N ASP A 155 -21.92 -13.01 -3.07
CA ASP A 155 -22.74 -13.60 -4.16
C ASP A 155 -21.92 -14.50 -5.11
N ASP A 156 -21.14 -15.45 -4.58
CA ASP A 156 -20.25 -16.35 -5.35
C ASP A 156 -19.23 -15.64 -6.26
N ALA A 157 -19.09 -14.31 -6.14
CA ALA A 157 -18.11 -13.52 -6.83
C ALA A 157 -16.71 -13.79 -6.27
N ASP A 158 -15.75 -14.00 -7.18
CA ASP A 158 -14.34 -14.14 -6.83
C ASP A 158 -13.80 -12.84 -6.23
N PHE A 159 -13.18 -12.94 -5.06
CA PHE A 159 -12.53 -11.81 -4.42
C PHE A 159 -11.36 -11.30 -5.29
N ASN A 160 -11.51 -10.10 -5.84
CA ASN A 160 -10.50 -9.45 -6.66
C ASN A 160 -10.08 -8.09 -6.06
N PRO A 161 -8.97 -8.05 -5.29
CA PRO A 161 -8.52 -6.82 -4.63
C PRO A 161 -8.17 -5.71 -5.64
N SER A 162 -7.68 -6.05 -6.84
CA SER A 162 -7.31 -5.04 -7.85
C SER A 162 -8.53 -4.24 -8.34
N ILE A 163 -9.68 -4.90 -8.55
CA ILE A 163 -10.93 -4.23 -8.96
C ILE A 163 -11.48 -3.39 -7.80
N ILE A 164 -11.47 -3.93 -6.59
CA ILE A 164 -11.90 -3.23 -5.38
C ILE A 164 -11.07 -1.96 -5.17
N ASN A 165 -9.74 -2.07 -5.22
CA ASN A 165 -8.83 -0.96 -5.02
C ASN A 165 -8.95 0.11 -6.12
N ALA A 166 -9.28 -0.27 -7.36
CA ALA A 166 -9.58 0.69 -8.42
C ALA A 166 -10.82 1.54 -8.07
N ARG A 167 -11.87 0.92 -7.53
CA ARG A 167 -13.09 1.62 -7.10
C ARG A 167 -12.82 2.53 -5.89
N LEU A 168 -12.10 2.03 -4.88
CA LEU A 168 -11.71 2.80 -3.70
C LEU A 168 -10.84 4.02 -4.03
N THR A 169 -9.91 3.87 -4.98
CA THR A 169 -9.00 4.97 -5.38
C THR A 169 -9.75 6.07 -6.14
N GLY A 170 -10.73 5.69 -6.97
CA GLY A 170 -11.54 6.60 -7.76
C GLY A 170 -10.83 7.12 -9.02
N LYS A 171 -11.62 7.42 -10.06
CA LYS A 171 -11.11 7.75 -11.40
C LYS A 171 -10.22 8.99 -11.44
N ASP A 172 -10.52 10.01 -10.65
CA ASP A 172 -9.76 11.27 -10.66
C ASP A 172 -8.40 11.13 -9.99
N THR A 173 -8.31 10.38 -8.89
CA THR A 173 -7.03 10.03 -8.26
C THR A 173 -6.19 9.19 -9.21
N ILE A 174 -6.78 8.18 -9.86
CA ILE A 174 -6.08 7.36 -10.85
C ILE A 174 -5.49 8.24 -11.96
N ARG A 175 -6.30 9.14 -12.57
CA ARG A 175 -5.84 10.05 -13.62
C ARG A 175 -4.68 10.94 -13.15
N ARG A 176 -4.78 11.50 -11.94
CA ARG A 176 -3.76 12.38 -11.36
C ARG A 176 -2.46 11.63 -11.09
N VAL A 177 -2.51 10.44 -10.48
CA VAL A 177 -1.31 9.63 -10.21
C VAL A 177 -0.65 9.23 -11.53
N LEU A 178 -1.44 8.75 -12.49
CA LEU A 178 -0.94 8.33 -13.80
C LEU A 178 -0.40 9.50 -14.63
N SER A 179 -0.88 10.73 -14.44
CA SER A 179 -0.34 11.89 -15.18
C SER A 179 1.12 12.20 -14.84
N HIS A 180 1.58 11.77 -13.66
CA HIS A 180 2.99 11.87 -13.27
C HIS A 180 3.83 10.68 -13.74
N ALA A 181 3.22 9.59 -14.18
CA ALA A 181 3.95 8.39 -14.57
C ALA A 181 4.45 8.46 -16.03
N VAL A 182 5.64 7.89 -16.26
CA VAL A 182 6.23 7.68 -17.58
C VAL A 182 5.26 6.89 -18.49
N PRO A 183 5.19 7.19 -19.80
CA PRO A 183 4.19 6.58 -20.69
C PRO A 183 4.15 5.04 -20.69
N ASN A 184 5.29 4.38 -20.50
CA ASN A 184 5.34 2.91 -20.47
C ASN A 184 4.60 2.33 -19.27
N ILE A 185 4.71 2.95 -18.08
CA ILE A 185 4.00 2.52 -16.87
C ILE A 185 2.50 2.71 -17.03
N ARG A 186 2.06 3.86 -17.57
CA ARG A 186 0.66 4.08 -17.92
C ARG A 186 0.12 2.99 -18.84
N ARG A 187 0.85 2.69 -19.91
CA ARG A 187 0.48 1.65 -20.88
C ARG A 187 0.41 0.26 -20.24
N ILE A 188 1.32 -0.08 -19.32
CA ILE A 188 1.26 -1.35 -18.58
C ILE A 188 -0.04 -1.42 -17.77
N ILE A 189 -0.33 -0.41 -16.95
CA ILE A 189 -1.53 -0.38 -16.10
C ILE A 189 -2.81 -0.44 -16.94
N GLU A 190 -2.86 0.27 -18.07
CA GLU A 190 -4.00 0.24 -19.00
C GLU A 190 -4.20 -1.14 -19.64
N ARG A 191 -3.12 -1.82 -20.03
CA ARG A 191 -3.17 -3.15 -20.66
C ARG A 191 -3.49 -4.26 -19.68
N THR A 192 -2.88 -4.25 -18.51
CA THR A 192 -3.04 -5.31 -17.50
C THR A 192 -4.27 -5.12 -16.62
N ARG A 193 -4.75 -3.88 -16.49
CA ARG A 193 -5.78 -3.48 -15.52
C ARG A 193 -5.41 -3.79 -14.06
N LEU A 194 -4.11 -3.94 -13.77
CA LEU A 194 -3.59 -4.09 -12.42
C LEU A 194 -3.55 -2.72 -11.73
N PHE A 195 -4.69 -2.28 -11.20
CA PHE A 195 -4.83 -0.97 -10.56
C PHE A 195 -4.15 -0.87 -9.19
N ASP A 196 -3.69 -1.98 -8.60
CA ASP A 196 -2.86 -1.95 -7.38
C ASP A 196 -1.56 -1.16 -7.59
N PHE A 197 -1.07 -1.08 -8.83
CA PHE A 197 0.05 -0.21 -9.16
C PHE A 197 -0.27 1.28 -8.97
N VAL A 198 -1.53 1.70 -9.06
CA VAL A 198 -1.87 3.10 -8.76
C VAL A 198 -1.64 3.39 -7.28
N ALA A 199 -2.02 2.47 -6.39
CA ALA A 199 -1.76 2.61 -4.96
C ALA A 199 -0.24 2.61 -4.68
N LEU A 200 0.52 1.74 -5.34
CA LEU A 200 1.99 1.74 -5.26
C LEU A 200 2.58 3.08 -5.72
N LEU A 201 2.20 3.59 -6.89
CA LEU A 201 2.71 4.86 -7.43
C LEU A 201 2.31 6.06 -6.55
N GLN A 202 1.14 6.00 -5.92
CA GLN A 202 0.71 7.00 -4.95
C GLN A 202 1.62 6.98 -3.71
N ALA A 203 1.91 5.79 -3.17
CA ALA A 203 2.79 5.61 -2.02
C ALA A 203 4.24 6.00 -2.31
N ILE A 204 4.73 5.76 -3.53
CA ILE A 204 6.04 6.23 -3.99
C ILE A 204 6.06 7.77 -4.06
N ASP A 205 4.91 8.43 -4.23
CA ASP A 205 4.79 9.88 -4.39
C ASP A 205 5.66 10.41 -5.53
N LEU A 206 5.26 10.12 -6.78
CA LEU A 206 5.96 10.60 -7.97
C LEU A 206 6.03 12.14 -8.08
N SER A 207 5.23 12.88 -7.31
CA SER A 207 5.26 14.35 -7.35
C SER A 207 6.46 14.94 -6.60
N ARG A 208 7.06 14.16 -5.69
CA ARG A 208 8.18 14.60 -4.88
C ARG A 208 9.44 14.86 -5.71
N ASP A 209 10.07 16.00 -5.46
CA ASP A 209 11.37 16.32 -6.03
C ASP A 209 12.48 15.50 -5.36
N VAL A 210 13.34 14.94 -6.21
CA VAL A 210 14.47 14.09 -5.82
C VAL A 210 15.75 14.71 -6.36
N SER A 211 16.80 14.70 -5.54
CA SER A 211 18.14 15.14 -5.94
C SER A 211 19.01 13.92 -6.16
N LEU A 212 19.24 13.57 -7.42
CA LEU A 212 20.14 12.49 -7.80
C LEU A 212 21.51 13.03 -8.19
N THR A 213 22.52 12.17 -8.16
CA THR A 213 23.83 12.49 -8.75
C THR A 213 23.69 12.72 -10.26
N PRO A 214 24.55 13.55 -10.89
CA PRO A 214 24.50 13.77 -12.34
C PRO A 214 24.61 12.47 -13.17
N GLU A 215 25.34 11.49 -12.65
CA GLU A 215 25.49 10.18 -13.27
C GLU A 215 24.20 9.35 -13.20
N ALA A 216 23.57 9.27 -12.02
CA ALA A 216 22.28 8.58 -11.86
C ALA A 216 21.19 9.23 -12.71
N GLU A 217 21.16 10.56 -12.78
CA GLU A 217 20.24 11.32 -13.63
C GLU A 217 20.44 10.99 -15.12
N LYS A 218 21.69 10.92 -15.59
CA LYS A 218 22.02 10.57 -16.97
C LYS A 218 21.57 9.14 -17.31
N ILE A 219 21.82 8.18 -16.42
CA ILE A 219 21.43 6.79 -16.62
C ILE A 219 19.90 6.67 -16.64
N CYS A 220 19.19 7.31 -15.71
CA CYS A 220 17.72 7.29 -15.69
C CYS A 220 17.10 7.80 -16.99
N ARG A 221 17.71 8.79 -17.66
CA ARG A 221 17.26 9.31 -18.97
C ARG A 221 17.41 8.33 -20.12
N GLN A 222 18.30 7.36 -19.99
CA GLN A 222 18.59 6.39 -21.05
C GLN A 222 17.77 5.12 -20.94
N LEU A 223 17.17 4.86 -19.77
CA LEU A 223 16.43 3.63 -19.50
C LEU A 223 14.98 3.67 -20.00
N PRO A 224 14.43 2.54 -20.50
CA PRO A 224 15.11 1.28 -20.79
C PRO A 224 16.06 1.37 -22.00
N LEU A 225 17.13 0.57 -21.97
CA LEU A 225 18.05 0.37 -23.12
C LEU A 225 17.46 -0.59 -24.16
N GLU A 226 16.52 -1.44 -23.77
CA GLU A 226 15.91 -2.44 -24.65
C GLU A 226 14.94 -1.79 -25.64
N THR A 227 14.91 -2.31 -26.87
CA THR A 227 14.10 -1.76 -27.97
C THR A 227 12.91 -2.63 -28.35
N GLU A 228 12.94 -3.92 -28.02
CA GLU A 228 11.86 -4.87 -28.30
C GLU A 228 10.71 -4.70 -27.30
N PRO A 229 9.43 -4.68 -27.72
CA PRO A 229 8.29 -4.46 -26.82
C PRO A 229 8.25 -5.39 -25.61
N ARG A 230 8.53 -6.68 -25.81
CA ARG A 230 8.58 -7.68 -24.72
C ARG A 230 9.65 -7.36 -23.67
N ARG A 231 10.81 -6.85 -24.11
CA ARG A 231 11.94 -6.53 -23.25
C ARG A 231 11.74 -5.20 -22.51
N ILE A 232 11.12 -4.22 -23.17
CA ILE A 232 10.67 -2.97 -22.55
C ILE A 232 9.65 -3.27 -21.45
N ASP A 233 8.65 -4.10 -21.75
CA ASP A 233 7.65 -4.53 -20.77
C ASP A 233 8.30 -5.29 -19.60
N ALA A 234 9.30 -6.14 -19.88
CA ALA A 234 10.08 -6.83 -18.84
C ALA A 234 10.79 -5.83 -17.91
N PHE A 235 11.49 -4.84 -18.46
CA PHE A 235 12.17 -3.80 -17.67
C PHE A 235 11.20 -3.07 -16.73
N TRP A 236 10.11 -2.53 -17.27
CA TRP A 236 9.17 -1.75 -16.45
C TRP A 236 8.40 -2.61 -15.45
N SER A 237 8.11 -3.87 -15.78
CA SER A 237 7.55 -4.84 -14.82
C SER A 237 8.53 -5.10 -13.67
N THR A 238 9.83 -5.26 -13.97
CA THR A 238 10.87 -5.41 -12.95
C THR A 238 11.01 -4.15 -12.09
N ILE A 239 10.94 -2.94 -12.68
CA ILE A 239 10.94 -1.70 -11.89
C ILE A 239 9.75 -1.64 -10.92
N LEU A 240 8.55 -2.02 -11.36
CA LEU A 240 7.38 -2.08 -10.48
C LEU A 240 7.60 -3.07 -9.32
N GLY A 241 8.10 -4.28 -9.61
CA GLY A 241 8.43 -5.27 -8.58
C GLY A 241 9.52 -4.79 -7.61
N LEU A 242 10.58 -4.15 -8.11
CA LEU A 242 11.64 -3.56 -7.27
C LEU A 242 11.13 -2.41 -6.40
N SER A 243 10.16 -1.65 -6.89
CA SER A 243 9.57 -0.51 -6.18
C SER A 243 8.67 -0.92 -5.02
N CYS A 244 8.25 -2.19 -4.96
CA CYS A 244 7.58 -2.75 -3.78
C CYS A 244 8.52 -2.82 -2.57
N LEU A 245 9.84 -2.70 -2.76
CA LEU A 245 10.87 -2.74 -1.70
C LEU A 245 10.76 -3.97 -0.79
N SER A 246 10.27 -5.06 -1.35
CA SER A 246 10.11 -6.37 -0.72
C SER A 246 11.35 -7.25 -0.94
N GLY A 247 11.34 -8.46 -0.37
CA GLY A 247 12.29 -9.50 -0.75
C GLY A 247 12.18 -9.90 -2.22
N ASP A 248 13.21 -10.57 -2.73
CA ASP A 248 13.30 -10.98 -4.15
C ASP A 248 12.12 -11.85 -4.59
N GLU A 249 11.63 -12.74 -3.72
CA GLU A 249 10.48 -13.62 -4.02
C GLU A 249 9.22 -12.83 -4.37
N LEU A 250 8.83 -11.86 -3.55
CA LEU A 250 7.63 -11.05 -3.78
C LEU A 250 7.84 -10.07 -4.95
N GLY A 251 9.05 -9.55 -5.12
CA GLY A 251 9.39 -8.71 -6.27
C GLY A 251 9.30 -9.49 -7.60
N ASP A 252 9.74 -10.74 -7.60
CA ASP A 252 9.61 -11.64 -8.74
C ASP A 252 8.14 -12.00 -8.98
N GLU A 253 7.36 -12.34 -7.96
CA GLU A 253 5.91 -12.63 -8.11
C GLU A 253 5.15 -11.47 -8.77
N VAL A 254 5.41 -10.23 -8.34
CA VAL A 254 4.83 -9.02 -8.95
C VAL A 254 5.25 -8.91 -10.41
N THR A 255 6.54 -9.11 -10.69
CA THR A 255 7.09 -9.03 -12.05
C THR A 255 6.49 -10.10 -12.97
N GLU A 256 6.43 -11.35 -12.52
CA GLU A 256 5.88 -12.50 -13.25
C GLU A 256 4.38 -12.34 -13.52
N THR A 257 3.63 -11.88 -12.51
CA THR A 257 2.19 -11.63 -12.64
C THR A 257 1.92 -10.51 -13.63
N THR A 258 2.72 -9.44 -13.61
CA THR A 258 2.61 -8.34 -14.57
C THR A 258 2.89 -8.82 -15.99
N MET A 259 3.97 -9.56 -16.21
CA MET A 259 4.32 -10.11 -17.52
C MET A 259 3.26 -11.08 -18.05
N ALA A 260 2.73 -11.95 -17.18
CA ALA A 260 1.64 -12.85 -17.55
C ALA A 260 0.37 -12.07 -17.94
N ALA A 261 -0.01 -11.03 -17.18
CA ALA A 261 -1.16 -10.18 -17.48
C ALA A 261 -0.98 -9.37 -18.78
N LEU A 262 0.26 -9.03 -19.16
CA LEU A 262 0.59 -8.41 -20.45
C LEU A 262 0.51 -9.40 -21.63
N GLY A 263 0.31 -10.69 -21.36
CA GLY A 263 0.25 -11.77 -22.34
C GLY A 263 1.62 -12.37 -22.69
N TRP A 264 2.67 -12.04 -21.93
CA TRP A 264 4.01 -12.60 -22.16
C TRP A 264 4.18 -13.92 -21.41
N GLY A 265 4.40 -15.00 -22.16
CA GLY A 265 4.60 -16.35 -21.61
C GLY A 265 5.87 -17.03 -22.12
N CYS A 266 6.09 -18.24 -21.60
CA CYS A 266 7.10 -19.15 -22.12
C CYS A 266 6.67 -19.73 -23.48
N PRO A 267 7.60 -19.97 -24.43
CA PRO A 267 7.28 -20.61 -25.71
C PRO A 267 6.64 -22.01 -25.56
N GLN A 268 6.92 -22.67 -24.44
CA GLN A 268 6.42 -24.01 -24.10
C GLN A 268 5.06 -23.98 -23.37
N GLY A 269 4.46 -22.79 -23.21
CA GLY A 269 3.31 -22.55 -22.35
C GLY A 269 3.72 -22.19 -20.91
N GLY A 270 2.84 -21.47 -20.20
CA GLY A 270 3.06 -21.06 -18.80
C GLY A 270 3.67 -19.66 -18.64
N LYS A 271 3.79 -19.24 -17.37
CA LYS A 271 4.36 -17.94 -16.97
C LYS A 271 5.88 -17.92 -17.14
N LEU A 272 6.44 -16.77 -17.45
CA LEU A 272 7.89 -16.54 -17.38
C LEU A 272 8.30 -16.44 -15.91
N ALA A 273 9.40 -17.07 -15.53
CA ALA A 273 9.97 -16.95 -14.19
C ALA A 273 10.80 -15.65 -14.04
N GLY A 274 10.89 -15.11 -12.83
CA GLY A 274 11.58 -13.87 -12.49
C GLY A 274 12.99 -13.76 -13.07
N PRO A 275 13.88 -14.76 -12.88
CA PRO A 275 15.22 -14.74 -13.48
C PRO A 275 15.22 -14.65 -15.01
N ALA A 276 14.27 -15.31 -15.69
CA ALA A 276 14.14 -15.25 -17.13
C ALA A 276 13.59 -13.89 -17.61
N ILE A 277 12.76 -13.22 -16.81
CA ILE A 277 12.29 -11.86 -17.10
C ILE A 277 13.43 -10.85 -16.92
N ARG A 278 14.20 -10.96 -15.84
CA ARG A 278 15.39 -10.12 -15.58
C ARG A 278 16.43 -10.27 -16.70
N GLU A 279 16.53 -11.45 -17.31
CA GLU A 279 17.39 -11.69 -18.46
C GLU A 279 16.97 -10.87 -19.70
N LEU A 280 15.67 -10.68 -19.93
CA LEU A 280 15.16 -9.91 -21.06
C LEU A 280 15.56 -8.44 -21.01
N CYS A 281 15.78 -7.90 -19.80
CA CYS A 281 16.16 -6.51 -19.53
C CYS A 281 17.55 -6.37 -18.87
N ARG A 282 18.45 -7.32 -19.14
CA ARG A 282 19.79 -7.41 -18.51
C ARG A 282 20.59 -6.11 -18.64
N ASP A 283 20.60 -5.50 -19.82
CA ASP A 283 21.44 -4.33 -20.10
C ASP A 283 20.99 -3.14 -19.25
N SER A 284 19.68 -2.90 -19.17
CA SER A 284 19.11 -1.89 -18.28
C SER A 284 19.37 -2.19 -16.80
N LEU A 285 19.24 -3.45 -16.37
CA LEU A 285 19.53 -3.84 -14.98
C LEU A 285 21.01 -3.67 -14.62
N GLN A 286 21.92 -3.87 -15.57
CA GLN A 286 23.35 -3.61 -15.38
C GLN A 286 23.62 -2.11 -15.19
N ALA A 287 22.98 -1.25 -15.99
CA ALA A 287 23.07 0.20 -15.81
C ALA A 287 22.46 0.68 -14.48
N LEU A 288 21.39 0.04 -14.00
CA LEU A 288 20.85 0.32 -12.65
C LEU A 288 21.82 -0.10 -11.54
N SER A 289 22.47 -1.25 -11.71
CA SER A 289 23.46 -1.74 -10.74
C SER A 289 24.65 -0.78 -10.63
N SER A 290 25.10 -0.17 -11.73
CA SER A 290 26.22 0.80 -11.68
C SER A 290 25.93 2.09 -10.90
N ILE A 291 24.66 2.40 -10.66
CA ILE A 291 24.24 3.53 -9.80
C ILE A 291 23.72 3.07 -8.43
N GLY A 292 23.95 1.80 -8.08
CA GLY A 292 23.55 1.22 -6.81
C GLY A 292 22.04 1.05 -6.63
N ALA A 293 21.27 1.08 -7.72
CA ALA A 293 19.81 0.89 -7.66
C ALA A 293 19.42 -0.60 -7.58
N TYR A 294 20.33 -1.54 -7.85
CA TYR A 294 20.01 -2.95 -8.00
C TYR A 294 21.18 -3.85 -7.56
N ARG A 295 20.87 -5.04 -7.02
CA ARG A 295 21.79 -6.08 -6.43
C ARG A 295 22.30 -5.81 -5.00
N SER A 296 23.20 -6.67 -4.52
CA SER A 296 23.66 -6.79 -3.13
C SER A 296 24.52 -5.63 -2.64
N ASP A 297 25.14 -4.88 -3.54
CA ASP A 297 25.89 -3.64 -3.30
C ASP A 297 25.02 -2.38 -3.46
N ALA A 298 23.69 -2.56 -3.45
CA ALA A 298 22.73 -1.49 -3.56
C ALA A 298 22.86 -0.44 -2.45
N LEU A 299 22.48 0.79 -2.81
CA LEU A 299 22.28 1.89 -1.87
C LEU A 299 21.17 1.57 -0.86
N SER A 300 21.04 2.47 0.12
CA SER A 300 19.95 2.39 1.10
C SER A 300 18.58 2.33 0.41
N VAL A 301 17.59 1.78 1.11
CA VAL A 301 16.20 1.69 0.60
C VAL A 301 15.67 3.07 0.17
N VAL A 302 16.01 4.12 0.92
CA VAL A 302 15.57 5.50 0.64
C VAL A 302 16.20 6.02 -0.65
N ASP A 303 17.52 5.84 -0.81
CA ASP A 303 18.23 6.31 -2.01
C ASP A 303 17.77 5.56 -3.27
N ARG A 304 17.53 4.25 -3.15
CA ARG A 304 16.95 3.45 -4.24
C ARG A 304 15.55 3.92 -4.62
N LEU A 305 14.72 4.24 -3.63
CA LEU A 305 13.37 4.74 -3.88
C LEU A 305 13.39 6.07 -4.64
N ASP A 306 14.36 6.94 -4.38
CA ASP A 306 14.52 8.20 -5.13
C ASP A 306 14.90 7.94 -6.60
N ILE A 307 15.74 6.94 -6.87
CA ILE A 307 16.06 6.49 -8.24
C ILE A 307 14.82 5.91 -8.92
N TYR A 308 14.07 5.04 -8.25
CA TYR A 308 12.85 4.47 -8.82
C TYR A 308 11.77 5.52 -9.06
N ARG A 309 11.61 6.49 -8.13
CA ARG A 309 10.73 7.64 -8.31
C ARG A 309 11.11 8.42 -9.57
N ARG A 310 12.41 8.65 -9.78
CA ARG A 310 12.93 9.33 -10.98
C ARG A 310 12.57 8.59 -12.27
N LEU A 311 12.77 7.27 -12.30
CA LEU A 311 12.48 6.42 -13.46
C LEU A 311 10.98 6.38 -13.77
N LEU A 312 10.16 6.12 -12.74
CA LEU A 312 8.71 5.99 -12.85
C LEU A 312 8.04 7.31 -13.23
N ARG A 313 8.60 8.46 -12.82
CA ARG A 313 8.12 9.80 -13.22
C ARG A 313 8.44 10.11 -14.69
N GLY A 314 9.48 9.49 -15.23
CA GLY A 314 10.03 9.81 -16.54
C GLY A 314 11.08 10.91 -16.44
N ALA A 315 12.12 10.77 -17.26
CA ALA A 315 13.32 11.59 -17.22
C ALA A 315 13.22 12.92 -17.96
#